data_AF-A0A6A1QJ96-F1
#
_entry.id   AF-A0A6A1QJ96-F1
#
_cell.length_a   1.000
_cell.length_b   1.000
_cell.length_c   1.000
_cell.angle_alpha   90.00
_cell.angle_beta   90.00
_cell.angle_gamma   90.00
#
_symmetry.space_group_name_H-M   'P 1'
#
loop_
_entity.id
_entity.type
_entity.pdbx_description
1 polymer ?
#
loop_
_entity_poly.entity_id
_entity_poly.type
_entity_poly.pdbx_seq_one_letter_code
_entity_poly.pdbx_strand_id
1 'polypeptide(L)'
;TLKAKNFKKRCLQATITQDSTYGNEDCLYLNIWVPQGRKEGAFLMGSSHGANFLSNYLYDGEEIATRGNVIVVSFNYRVGPLGFLSTGDSNLPGNYGLRDQHMAIAWVKRNIAAFGGDPDNITVFGESAGGASASLQVWGPLRGGLPPRIAEKVGCPLNDTGRMARCLKITDPHALTLAYKLPLAGMKYPLVHYLGFLPVIDGDFIPSDPVNLYANAADIDYIAGTNDMDGHIFASVEMPAISKNKQAITEEDFYKLVSGFTITKGPRGANATFDVYTKPWAQDSSQETKKKTVVHFETDVLFLMPTEIAVAQHKTKAKSAKTYTYLFSHPSRMPFYPSWVGADHADDLQYVFGKPFATPLGYRSQDRTVSKAMIAYWTNFARTGDPNMGHSAVPTHWYPYTLESGNYLEINKKMDGSSMKQHLRNNYLQYW
;
A
#
# COMPACT_ATOMS: atom_id res chain seq x y z
N THR A 1 -35.35 11.09 -0.65
CA THR A 1 -34.06 11.16 -1.38
C THR A 1 -32.94 11.53 -0.42
N LEU A 2 -31.92 10.69 -0.31
CA LEU A 2 -30.71 10.99 0.48
C LEU A 2 -29.94 12.17 -0.13
N LYS A 3 -29.46 13.11 0.70
CA LYS A 3 -28.65 14.25 0.25
C LYS A 3 -27.15 13.93 0.41
N ALA A 4 -26.54 13.35 -0.62
CA ALA A 4 -25.10 13.02 -0.65
C ALA A 4 -24.27 14.23 -1.12
N LYS A 5 -24.01 15.18 -0.20
CA LYS A 5 -23.31 16.45 -0.50
C LYS A 5 -22.01 16.66 0.28
N ASN A 6 -21.76 15.85 1.31
CA ASN A 6 -20.60 16.00 2.19
C ASN A 6 -20.00 14.63 2.47
N PHE A 7 -18.69 14.57 2.64
CA PHE A 7 -18.01 13.39 3.16
C PHE A 7 -18.55 13.03 4.55
N LYS A 8 -18.74 11.73 4.77
CA LYS A 8 -19.02 11.19 6.10
C LYS A 8 -17.72 10.98 6.88
N LYS A 9 -17.83 10.89 8.20
CA LYS A 9 -16.68 10.61 9.07
C LYS A 9 -16.04 9.29 8.67
N ARG A 10 -14.71 9.23 8.72
CA ARG A 10 -13.96 7.99 8.58
C ARG A 10 -14.27 7.05 9.74
N CYS A 11 -13.90 5.77 9.58
CA CYS A 11 -13.99 4.81 10.67
C CYS A 11 -13.10 5.20 11.84
N LEU A 12 -13.55 4.85 13.04
CA LEU A 12 -12.85 5.17 14.28
C LEU A 12 -11.40 4.66 14.24
N GLN A 13 -10.46 5.56 14.50
CA GLN A 13 -9.02 5.30 14.46
C GLN A 13 -8.28 6.23 15.44
N ALA A 14 -7.04 5.89 15.79
CA ALA A 14 -6.22 6.76 16.63
C ALA A 14 -5.77 8.02 15.85
N THR A 15 -5.59 9.13 16.55
CA THR A 15 -4.83 10.28 16.02
C THR A 15 -3.34 9.93 15.92
N ILE A 16 -2.56 10.75 15.19
CA ILE A 16 -1.11 10.53 15.02
C ILE A 16 -0.38 10.50 16.37
N THR A 17 -0.81 11.32 17.34
CA THR A 17 -0.28 11.36 18.71
C THR A 17 -0.67 10.15 19.56
N GLN A 18 -1.67 9.36 19.12
CA GLN A 18 -2.16 8.16 19.81
C GLN A 18 -2.64 8.40 21.25
N ASP A 19 -3.12 9.62 21.52
CA ASP A 19 -3.71 10.07 22.79
C ASP A 19 -5.24 10.21 22.72
N SER A 20 -5.78 10.20 21.51
CA SER A 20 -7.18 10.44 21.21
C SER A 20 -7.57 9.71 19.93
N THR A 21 -8.86 9.68 19.64
CA THR A 21 -9.40 9.02 18.44
C THR A 21 -10.04 10.03 17.50
N TYR A 22 -10.06 9.71 16.21
CA TYR A 22 -10.79 10.42 15.17
C TYR A 22 -11.76 9.46 14.45
N GLY A 23 -12.85 10.00 13.89
CA GLY A 23 -13.82 9.22 13.13
C GLY A 23 -15.06 8.83 13.95
N ASN A 24 -15.79 7.82 13.47
CA ASN A 24 -16.99 7.26 14.11
C ASN A 24 -17.18 5.80 13.69
N GLU A 25 -17.96 5.02 14.44
CA GLU A 25 -18.35 3.66 14.04
C GLU A 25 -19.31 3.65 12.84
N ASP A 26 -20.21 4.64 12.72
CA ASP A 26 -21.01 4.88 11.52
C ASP A 26 -20.15 5.56 10.44
N CYS A 27 -19.39 4.74 9.73
CA CYS A 27 -18.40 5.21 8.76
C CYS A 27 -18.49 4.58 7.37
N LEU A 28 -19.24 3.48 7.20
CA LEU A 28 -19.27 2.69 5.96
C LEU A 28 -20.06 3.39 4.85
N TYR A 29 -19.45 4.44 4.31
CA TYR A 29 -19.94 5.25 3.22
C TYR A 29 -18.94 5.29 2.07
N LEU A 30 -19.45 5.57 0.88
CA LEU A 30 -18.68 5.76 -0.34
C LEU A 30 -19.02 7.09 -1.01
N ASN A 31 -18.10 7.56 -1.86
CA ASN A 31 -18.18 8.81 -2.61
C ASN A 31 -17.95 8.48 -4.08
N ILE A 32 -18.67 9.12 -4.99
CA ILE A 32 -18.65 8.80 -6.42
C ILE A 32 -18.44 10.09 -7.22
N TRP A 33 -17.39 10.12 -8.03
CA TRP A 33 -17.13 11.16 -9.02
C TRP A 33 -17.46 10.64 -10.40
N VAL A 34 -18.29 11.42 -11.09
CA VAL A 34 -18.97 11.00 -12.30
C VAL A 34 -18.75 12.11 -13.34
N PRO A 35 -17.79 11.98 -14.27
CA PRO A 35 -17.57 13.00 -15.30
C PRO A 35 -18.81 13.03 -16.21
N GLN A 36 -19.30 14.18 -16.66
CA GLN A 36 -20.54 14.26 -17.45
C GLN A 36 -20.27 13.86 -18.92
N GLY A 37 -20.96 12.82 -19.45
CA GLY A 37 -20.72 12.20 -20.77
C GLY A 37 -21.07 10.69 -20.82
N ARG A 38 -20.90 9.97 -21.95
CA ARG A 38 -21.01 8.48 -22.04
C ARG A 38 -19.70 7.86 -21.53
N LYS A 39 -19.77 6.81 -20.70
CA LYS A 39 -18.66 6.39 -19.80
C LYS A 39 -18.44 4.89 -19.84
N GLU A 40 -17.22 4.50 -19.51
CA GLU A 40 -16.78 3.12 -19.36
C GLU A 40 -15.92 3.04 -18.09
N GLY A 41 -16.18 2.06 -17.24
CA GLY A 41 -15.32 1.73 -16.09
C GLY A 41 -15.66 2.42 -14.76
N ALA A 42 -15.51 1.65 -13.67
CA ALA A 42 -15.56 2.13 -12.29
C ALA A 42 -14.26 1.82 -11.56
N PHE A 43 -13.66 2.83 -10.95
CA PHE A 43 -12.38 2.76 -10.26
C PHE A 43 -12.60 2.83 -8.75
N LEU A 44 -12.19 1.82 -7.98
CA LEU A 44 -12.34 1.79 -6.52
C LEU A 44 -11.02 2.01 -5.79
N MET A 45 -11.05 2.89 -4.79
CA MET A 45 -9.97 3.05 -3.81
C MET A 45 -10.49 3.00 -2.37
N GLY A 46 -9.82 2.19 -1.54
CA GLY A 46 -9.96 2.24 -0.08
C GLY A 46 -8.67 2.73 0.57
N SER A 47 -8.73 3.76 1.42
CA SER A 47 -7.59 4.21 2.23
C SER A 47 -7.78 3.86 3.72
N SER A 48 -6.81 3.20 4.35
CA SER A 48 -6.67 3.12 5.82
C SER A 48 -5.54 4.03 6.30
N HIS A 49 -5.71 4.71 7.43
CA HIS A 49 -4.67 5.44 8.15
C HIS A 49 -3.86 6.44 7.28
N GLY A 50 -4.55 7.43 6.70
CA GLY A 50 -3.84 8.63 6.24
C GLY A 50 -3.51 9.50 7.44
N ALA A 51 -2.23 9.85 7.64
CA ALA A 51 -1.86 10.99 8.47
C ALA A 51 -2.72 12.17 8.01
N ASN A 52 -3.50 12.74 8.93
CA ASN A 52 -4.62 13.63 8.64
C ASN A 52 -4.17 15.03 8.18
N PHE A 53 -3.13 15.11 7.36
CA PHE A 53 -2.47 16.36 7.00
C PHE A 53 -3.37 17.30 6.20
N LEU A 54 -4.46 16.84 5.57
CA LEU A 54 -5.33 17.69 4.73
C LEU A 54 -6.81 17.22 4.62
N SER A 55 -7.42 16.60 5.63
CA SER A 55 -8.89 16.35 5.68
C SER A 55 -9.51 15.74 4.39
N ASN A 56 -9.23 14.47 4.07
CA ASN A 56 -9.70 13.76 2.84
C ASN A 56 -9.24 14.33 1.49
N TYR A 57 -8.57 15.48 1.44
CA TYR A 57 -8.14 16.13 0.19
C TYR A 57 -7.32 15.21 -0.71
N LEU A 58 -6.46 14.36 -0.16
CA LEU A 58 -5.55 13.51 -0.94
C LEU A 58 -6.29 12.62 -1.94
N TYR A 59 -7.48 12.12 -1.60
CA TYR A 59 -8.21 11.11 -2.35
C TYR A 59 -9.45 11.66 -3.10
N ASP A 60 -9.52 12.97 -3.30
CA ASP A 60 -10.53 13.55 -4.19
C ASP A 60 -10.33 13.02 -5.62
N GLY A 61 -11.35 12.33 -6.13
CA GLY A 61 -11.31 11.64 -7.41
C GLY A 61 -11.55 12.50 -8.64
N GLU A 62 -11.81 13.81 -8.49
CA GLU A 62 -12.22 14.68 -9.60
C GLU A 62 -11.21 14.71 -10.76
N GLU A 63 -9.92 14.90 -10.46
CA GLU A 63 -8.87 15.00 -11.50
C GLU A 63 -8.70 13.69 -12.27
N ILE A 64 -8.76 12.53 -11.58
CA ILE A 64 -8.70 11.22 -12.24
C ILE A 64 -9.94 11.02 -13.11
N ALA A 65 -11.12 11.28 -12.54
CA ALA A 65 -12.41 11.06 -13.20
C ALA A 65 -12.53 11.90 -14.48
N THR A 66 -12.21 13.19 -14.39
CA THR A 66 -12.34 14.14 -15.51
C THR A 66 -11.30 13.90 -16.61
N ARG A 67 -10.04 13.65 -16.26
CA ARG A 67 -8.96 13.45 -17.25
C ARG A 67 -8.99 12.07 -17.90
N GLY A 68 -9.41 11.05 -17.16
CA GLY A 68 -9.52 9.68 -17.64
C GLY A 68 -10.86 9.35 -18.29
N ASN A 69 -11.87 10.21 -18.11
CA ASN A 69 -13.27 9.93 -18.44
C ASN A 69 -13.73 8.58 -17.87
N VAL A 70 -13.46 8.36 -16.57
CA VAL A 70 -13.82 7.16 -15.80
C VAL A 70 -14.61 7.57 -14.55
N ILE A 71 -15.41 6.65 -14.00
CA ILE A 71 -16.02 6.88 -12.68
C ILE A 71 -15.01 6.54 -11.59
N VAL A 72 -14.86 7.42 -10.61
CA VAL A 72 -14.02 7.17 -9.43
C VAL A 72 -14.90 6.99 -8.21
N VAL A 73 -14.64 5.93 -7.45
CA VAL A 73 -15.29 5.60 -6.19
C VAL A 73 -14.25 5.52 -5.09
N SER A 74 -14.45 6.28 -4.01
CA SER A 74 -13.69 6.10 -2.77
C SER A 74 -14.62 5.67 -1.66
N PHE A 75 -14.13 4.89 -0.69
CA PHE A 75 -14.96 4.42 0.42
C PHE A 75 -14.14 4.23 1.70
N ASN A 76 -14.85 4.24 2.83
CA ASN A 76 -14.28 3.96 4.13
C ASN A 76 -14.43 2.47 4.49
N TYR A 77 -13.47 1.93 5.24
CA TYR A 77 -13.54 0.61 5.86
C TYR A 77 -12.94 0.64 7.26
N ARG A 78 -13.32 -0.31 8.13
CA ARG A 78 -12.78 -0.37 9.50
C ARG A 78 -11.29 -0.67 9.52
N VAL A 79 -10.57 -0.01 10.43
CA VAL A 79 -9.10 -0.10 10.58
C VAL A 79 -8.71 -0.41 12.02
N GLY A 80 -7.43 -0.71 12.24
CA GLY A 80 -6.90 -0.99 13.59
C GLY A 80 -7.59 -2.18 14.25
N PRO A 81 -7.72 -2.20 15.58
CA PRO A 81 -8.39 -3.29 16.29
C PRO A 81 -9.83 -3.52 15.80
N LEU A 82 -10.60 -2.46 15.54
CA LEU A 82 -11.99 -2.61 15.09
C LEU A 82 -12.12 -3.22 13.68
N GLY A 83 -11.07 -3.11 12.86
CA GLY A 83 -11.02 -3.69 11.52
C GLY A 83 -10.46 -5.11 11.46
N PHE A 84 -9.50 -5.44 12.34
CA PHE A 84 -8.67 -6.64 12.14
C PHE A 84 -8.37 -7.44 13.43
N LEU A 85 -8.99 -7.10 14.56
CA LEU A 85 -8.84 -7.90 15.78
C LEU A 85 -9.37 -9.32 15.55
N SER A 86 -8.50 -10.30 15.76
CA SER A 86 -8.79 -11.72 15.57
C SER A 86 -8.32 -12.52 16.78
N THR A 87 -9.01 -13.60 17.14
CA THR A 87 -8.56 -14.62 18.10
C THR A 87 -7.85 -15.79 17.41
N GLY A 88 -7.79 -15.81 16.08
CA GLY A 88 -7.25 -16.93 15.30
C GLY A 88 -8.18 -18.16 15.26
N ASP A 89 -9.41 -18.02 15.74
CA ASP A 89 -10.44 -19.06 15.76
C ASP A 89 -11.82 -18.45 15.44
N SER A 90 -12.87 -19.29 15.46
CA SER A 90 -14.24 -18.89 15.10
C SER A 90 -14.89 -17.89 16.08
N ASN A 91 -14.31 -17.64 17.26
CA ASN A 91 -14.93 -16.72 18.24
C ASN A 91 -14.82 -15.25 17.78
N LEU A 92 -13.70 -14.91 17.13
CA LEU A 92 -13.40 -13.60 16.57
C LEU A 92 -12.48 -13.79 15.36
N PRO A 93 -13.02 -14.13 14.17
CA PRO A 93 -12.20 -14.54 13.02
C PRO A 93 -11.31 -13.41 12.47
N GLY A 94 -11.73 -12.15 12.60
CA GLY A 94 -11.01 -10.99 12.07
C GLY A 94 -11.45 -10.62 10.64
N ASN A 95 -10.55 -9.97 9.89
CA ASN A 95 -10.77 -9.53 8.50
C ASN A 95 -12.00 -8.64 8.26
N TYR A 96 -12.51 -7.95 9.29
CA TYR A 96 -13.71 -7.12 9.18
C TYR A 96 -13.51 -5.96 8.19
N GLY A 97 -12.33 -5.33 8.18
CA GLY A 97 -11.98 -4.28 7.23
C GLY A 97 -11.97 -4.77 5.77
N LEU A 98 -11.52 -6.01 5.51
CA LEU A 98 -11.59 -6.60 4.16
C LEU A 98 -13.03 -6.90 3.75
N ARG A 99 -13.87 -7.34 4.69
CA ARG A 99 -15.30 -7.56 4.42
C ARG A 99 -16.03 -6.25 4.14
N ASP A 100 -15.66 -5.16 4.82
CA ASP A 100 -16.19 -3.82 4.52
C ASP A 100 -15.82 -3.38 3.09
N GLN A 101 -14.56 -3.60 2.69
CA GLN A 101 -14.10 -3.33 1.32
C GLN A 101 -14.86 -4.18 0.29
N HIS A 102 -15.01 -5.49 0.55
CA HIS A 102 -15.76 -6.39 -0.30
C HIS A 102 -17.23 -5.94 -0.44
N MET A 103 -17.85 -5.47 0.64
CA MET A 103 -19.20 -4.92 0.61
C MET A 103 -19.31 -3.66 -0.26
N ALA A 104 -18.30 -2.78 -0.24
CA ALA A 104 -18.25 -1.61 -1.11
C ALA A 104 -18.11 -2.01 -2.59
N ILE A 105 -17.21 -2.95 -2.91
CA ILE A 105 -17.05 -3.49 -4.27
C ILE A 105 -18.36 -4.11 -4.76
N ALA A 106 -19.00 -4.94 -3.93
CA ALA A 106 -20.27 -5.58 -4.26
C ALA A 106 -21.41 -4.56 -4.41
N TRP A 107 -21.41 -3.46 -3.63
CA TRP A 107 -22.36 -2.37 -3.82
C TRP A 107 -22.15 -1.66 -5.15
N VAL A 108 -20.90 -1.35 -5.52
CA VAL A 108 -20.57 -0.72 -6.81
C VAL A 108 -21.03 -1.64 -7.95
N LYS A 109 -20.70 -2.93 -7.90
CA LYS A 109 -21.15 -3.92 -8.88
C LYS A 109 -22.67 -3.90 -9.10
N ARG A 110 -23.47 -3.76 -8.03
CA ARG A 110 -24.93 -3.74 -8.12
C ARG A 110 -25.54 -2.41 -8.57
N ASN A 111 -24.88 -1.28 -8.29
CA ASN A 111 -25.51 0.04 -8.38
C ASN A 111 -24.88 1.00 -9.39
N ILE A 112 -23.63 0.75 -9.81
CA ILE A 112 -22.87 1.75 -10.59
C ILE A 112 -23.46 2.03 -11.97
N ALA A 113 -24.22 1.08 -12.53
CA ALA A 113 -24.98 1.28 -13.77
C ALA A 113 -25.94 2.47 -13.69
N ALA A 114 -26.56 2.71 -12.52
CA ALA A 114 -27.45 3.86 -12.31
C ALA A 114 -26.69 5.21 -12.31
N PHE A 115 -25.37 5.19 -12.12
CA PHE A 115 -24.48 6.36 -12.21
C PHE A 115 -23.82 6.48 -13.59
N GLY A 116 -24.15 5.57 -14.52
CA GLY A 116 -23.59 5.50 -15.88
C GLY A 116 -22.27 4.72 -15.97
N GLY A 117 -21.92 3.93 -14.97
CA GLY A 117 -20.74 3.05 -15.00
C GLY A 117 -21.05 1.67 -15.59
N ASP A 118 -20.01 0.95 -15.96
CA ASP A 118 -20.10 -0.43 -16.41
C ASP A 118 -19.87 -1.37 -15.19
N PRO A 119 -20.88 -2.17 -14.77
CA PRO A 119 -20.72 -3.08 -13.65
C PRO A 119 -19.74 -4.23 -13.95
N ASP A 120 -19.48 -4.57 -15.21
CA ASP A 120 -18.57 -5.65 -15.61
C ASP A 120 -17.13 -5.16 -15.80
N ASN A 121 -16.91 -3.85 -15.77
CA ASN A 121 -15.59 -3.24 -15.88
C ASN A 121 -15.24 -2.45 -14.60
N ILE A 122 -14.79 -3.19 -13.58
CA ILE A 122 -14.43 -2.65 -12.27
C ILE A 122 -12.93 -2.84 -12.04
N THR A 123 -12.22 -1.75 -11.77
CA THR A 123 -10.81 -1.76 -11.40
C THR A 123 -10.65 -1.41 -9.93
N VAL A 124 -9.94 -2.25 -9.19
CA VAL A 124 -9.57 -1.98 -7.79
C VAL A 124 -8.12 -1.53 -7.74
N PHE A 125 -7.87 -0.40 -7.09
CA PHE A 125 -6.53 0.16 -6.93
C PHE A 125 -6.35 0.69 -5.50
N GLY A 126 -5.12 0.59 -5.00
CA GLY A 126 -4.72 1.19 -3.75
C GLY A 126 -3.21 1.22 -3.61
N GLU A 127 -2.76 1.91 -2.57
CA GLU A 127 -1.36 2.09 -2.21
C GLU A 127 -1.15 1.59 -0.77
N SER A 128 0.06 1.15 -0.41
CA SER A 128 0.39 0.60 0.91
C SER A 128 -0.57 -0.53 1.34
N ALA A 129 -1.18 -0.44 2.52
CA ALA A 129 -2.22 -1.35 2.99
C ALA A 129 -3.42 -1.47 2.01
N GLY A 130 -3.72 -0.42 1.25
CA GLY A 130 -4.71 -0.44 0.18
C GLY A 130 -4.27 -1.23 -1.05
N GLY A 131 -2.98 -1.18 -1.41
CA GLY A 131 -2.39 -1.99 -2.47
C GLY A 131 -2.34 -3.47 -2.11
N ALA A 132 -1.91 -3.78 -0.89
CA ALA A 132 -2.07 -5.12 -0.33
C ALA A 132 -3.53 -5.56 -0.38
N SER A 133 -4.45 -4.74 0.17
CA SER A 133 -5.90 -5.03 0.13
C SER A 133 -6.42 -5.29 -1.28
N ALA A 134 -5.99 -4.53 -2.30
CA ALA A 134 -6.36 -4.79 -3.69
C ALA A 134 -5.98 -6.22 -4.11
N SER A 135 -4.75 -6.65 -3.85
CA SER A 135 -4.33 -8.04 -4.07
C SER A 135 -5.15 -9.05 -3.25
N LEU A 136 -5.54 -8.71 -2.01
CA LEU A 136 -6.33 -9.59 -1.14
C LEU A 136 -7.78 -9.75 -1.58
N GLN A 137 -8.39 -8.69 -2.12
CA GLN A 137 -9.74 -8.75 -2.67
C GLN A 137 -9.81 -9.65 -3.90
N VAL A 138 -8.67 -9.87 -4.57
CA VAL A 138 -8.59 -10.78 -5.71
C VAL A 138 -8.14 -12.18 -5.29
N TRP A 139 -7.14 -12.34 -4.39
CA TRP A 139 -6.50 -13.64 -4.13
C TRP A 139 -6.51 -14.10 -2.65
N GLY A 140 -6.34 -13.24 -1.65
CA GLY A 140 -6.35 -13.57 -0.19
C GLY A 140 -4.95 -13.75 0.48
N PRO A 141 -4.73 -13.47 1.82
CA PRO A 141 -3.59 -12.77 2.50
C PRO A 141 -2.51 -13.45 3.37
N LEU A 142 -1.55 -12.56 3.69
CA LEU A 142 -0.52 -12.58 4.71
C LEU A 142 -1.06 -12.61 6.16
N ARG A 143 -0.18 -12.92 7.11
CA ARG A 143 -0.49 -13.19 8.53
C ARG A 143 -0.33 -11.95 9.44
N GLY A 144 -1.25 -11.73 10.38
CA GLY A 144 -1.00 -10.91 11.58
C GLY A 144 -2.14 -10.86 12.60
N GLY A 145 -1.86 -11.06 13.89
CA GLY A 145 -2.84 -10.85 14.97
C GLY A 145 -2.21 -10.79 16.36
N LEU A 146 -2.72 -9.91 17.24
CA LEU A 146 -2.29 -9.80 18.66
C LEU A 146 -3.47 -9.74 19.67
N PRO A 147 -4.36 -10.74 19.70
CA PRO A 147 -5.52 -10.77 20.61
C PRO A 147 -5.19 -10.64 22.12
N PRO A 148 -4.20 -11.35 22.71
CA PRO A 148 -4.06 -11.38 24.17
C PRO A 148 -3.62 -10.04 24.75
N ARG A 149 -2.81 -9.27 24.00
CA ARG A 149 -2.27 -7.98 24.45
C ARG A 149 -3.32 -6.87 24.50
N ILE A 150 -4.35 -6.91 23.65
CA ILE A 150 -5.46 -5.93 23.70
C ILE A 150 -6.44 -6.31 24.77
N ALA A 151 -6.83 -7.60 24.84
CA ALA A 151 -7.74 -8.08 25.85
C ALA A 151 -7.24 -7.78 27.27
N GLU A 152 -5.94 -7.94 27.53
CA GLU A 152 -5.33 -7.58 28.82
C GLU A 152 -5.51 -6.07 29.13
N LYS A 153 -5.19 -5.20 28.17
CA LYS A 153 -5.24 -3.74 28.34
C LYS A 153 -6.65 -3.19 28.56
N VAL A 154 -7.67 -3.87 28.05
CA VAL A 154 -9.07 -3.48 28.26
C VAL A 154 -9.78 -4.32 29.33
N GLY A 155 -9.04 -5.16 30.07
CA GLY A 155 -9.58 -5.94 31.19
C GLY A 155 -10.46 -7.13 30.79
N CYS A 156 -10.31 -7.65 29.57
CA CYS A 156 -11.02 -8.84 29.10
C CYS A 156 -10.34 -10.15 29.53
N PRO A 157 -11.11 -11.23 29.79
CA PRO A 157 -10.55 -12.54 30.15
C PRO A 157 -9.63 -13.08 29.05
N LEU A 158 -8.48 -13.63 29.44
CA LEU A 158 -7.47 -14.18 28.50
C LEU A 158 -7.48 -15.70 28.39
N ASN A 159 -8.12 -16.38 29.33
CA ASN A 159 -8.07 -17.84 29.48
C ASN A 159 -9.08 -18.60 28.61
N ASP A 160 -10.03 -17.90 27.97
CA ASP A 160 -11.06 -18.49 27.11
C ASP A 160 -11.36 -17.53 25.96
N THR A 161 -11.12 -17.97 24.72
CA THR A 161 -11.26 -17.12 23.53
C THR A 161 -12.70 -16.70 23.27
N GLY A 162 -13.70 -17.52 23.64
CA GLY A 162 -15.11 -17.18 23.55
C GLY A 162 -15.53 -16.05 24.51
N ARG A 163 -15.07 -16.10 25.77
CA ARG A 163 -15.28 -15.05 26.77
C ARG A 163 -14.52 -13.78 26.40
N MET A 164 -13.29 -13.93 25.93
CA MET A 164 -12.48 -12.81 25.42
C MET A 164 -13.21 -12.10 24.28
N ALA A 165 -13.67 -12.84 23.27
CA ALA A 165 -14.39 -12.28 22.13
C ALA A 165 -15.69 -11.58 22.53
N ARG A 166 -16.47 -12.15 23.44
CA ARG A 166 -17.69 -11.50 23.96
C ARG A 166 -17.38 -10.20 24.70
N CYS A 167 -16.35 -10.20 25.54
CA CYS A 167 -15.91 -9.00 26.26
C CYS A 167 -15.44 -7.91 25.29
N LEU A 168 -14.56 -8.24 24.34
CA LEU A 168 -14.05 -7.31 23.34
C LEU A 168 -15.17 -6.70 22.48
N LYS A 169 -16.25 -7.43 22.21
CA LYS A 169 -17.41 -6.91 21.44
C LYS A 169 -18.26 -5.89 22.20
N ILE A 170 -18.18 -5.83 23.53
CA ILE A 170 -18.97 -4.91 24.37
C ILE A 170 -18.10 -3.79 24.99
N THR A 171 -16.78 -3.88 24.86
CA THR A 171 -15.86 -2.83 25.31
C THR A 171 -16.07 -1.56 24.49
N ASP A 172 -15.92 -0.40 25.14
CA ASP A 172 -15.93 0.90 24.46
C ASP A 172 -14.95 0.92 23.26
N PRO A 173 -15.43 1.24 22.04
CA PRO A 173 -14.63 1.22 20.82
C PRO A 173 -13.49 2.25 20.86
N HIS A 174 -13.63 3.36 21.59
CA HIS A 174 -12.55 4.32 21.78
C HIS A 174 -11.42 3.74 22.63
N ALA A 175 -11.77 3.11 23.76
CA ALA A 175 -10.82 2.39 24.60
C ALA A 175 -10.11 1.25 23.85
N LEU A 176 -10.84 0.45 23.05
CA LEU A 176 -10.24 -0.59 22.20
C LEU A 176 -9.24 -0.02 21.20
N THR A 177 -9.59 1.09 20.55
CA THR A 177 -8.73 1.76 19.58
C THR A 177 -7.45 2.27 20.24
N LEU A 178 -7.56 2.90 21.41
CA LEU A 178 -6.42 3.48 22.15
C LEU A 178 -5.61 2.45 22.95
N ALA A 179 -6.13 1.23 23.13
CA ALA A 179 -5.39 0.14 23.77
C ALA A 179 -4.15 -0.25 22.95
N TYR A 180 -4.20 -0.11 21.63
CA TYR A 180 -3.04 -0.29 20.77
C TYR A 180 -2.27 1.02 20.60
N LYS A 181 -0.96 0.97 20.84
CA LYS A 181 -0.04 2.06 20.56
C LYS A 181 1.16 1.53 19.79
N LEU A 182 1.40 2.11 18.62
CA LEU A 182 2.59 1.86 17.82
C LEU A 182 3.75 2.65 18.44
N PRO A 183 4.81 1.99 18.94
CA PRO A 183 5.98 2.69 19.42
C PRO A 183 6.67 3.40 18.24
N LEU A 184 7.01 4.68 18.43
CA LEU A 184 7.69 5.50 17.40
C LEU A 184 9.16 5.79 17.75
N ALA A 185 9.63 5.29 18.90
CA ALA A 185 11.01 5.43 19.37
C ALA A 185 11.34 4.32 20.37
N GLY A 186 12.64 4.04 20.56
CA GLY A 186 13.12 3.07 21.55
C GLY A 186 12.64 1.64 21.29
N MET A 187 12.38 1.30 20.03
CA MET A 187 11.90 -0.02 19.63
C MET A 187 13.00 -1.08 19.76
N LYS A 188 12.64 -2.28 20.19
CA LYS A 188 13.55 -3.43 20.27
C LYS A 188 13.67 -4.17 18.94
N TYR A 189 12.57 -4.16 18.17
CA TYR A 189 12.47 -4.79 16.86
C TYR A 189 12.15 -3.73 15.80
N PRO A 190 12.31 -4.04 14.51
CA PRO A 190 11.80 -3.19 13.44
C PRO A 190 10.30 -2.90 13.58
N LEU A 191 9.86 -1.74 13.10
CA LEU A 191 8.50 -1.20 13.18
C LEU A 191 7.45 -2.19 12.68
N VAL A 192 7.79 -2.96 11.63
CA VAL A 192 6.90 -3.97 11.04
C VAL A 192 6.42 -5.02 12.04
N HIS A 193 7.24 -5.37 13.06
CA HIS A 193 6.86 -6.33 14.11
C HIS A 193 5.81 -5.80 15.06
N TYR A 194 5.62 -4.48 15.09
CA TYR A 194 4.62 -3.85 15.94
C TYR A 194 3.28 -3.69 15.23
N LEU A 195 3.19 -3.82 13.90
CA LEU A 195 1.95 -3.76 13.12
C LEU A 195 1.03 -4.95 13.45
N GLY A 196 0.21 -4.79 14.49
CA GLY A 196 -0.50 -5.90 15.14
C GLY A 196 -1.87 -6.25 14.59
N PHE A 197 -2.50 -5.34 13.84
CA PHE A 197 -3.88 -5.47 13.35
C PHE A 197 -3.88 -5.41 11.83
N LEU A 198 -3.60 -6.57 11.25
CA LEU A 198 -3.52 -6.81 9.80
C LEU A 198 -4.45 -7.99 9.45
N PRO A 199 -4.69 -8.25 8.16
CA PRO A 199 -5.39 -9.46 7.72
C PRO A 199 -4.80 -10.76 8.28
N VAL A 200 -5.66 -11.79 8.39
CA VAL A 200 -5.30 -13.15 8.84
C VAL A 200 -5.86 -14.23 7.92
N ILE A 201 -5.21 -15.40 7.88
CA ILE A 201 -5.79 -16.60 7.27
C ILE A 201 -6.93 -17.11 8.17
N ASP A 202 -8.18 -16.94 7.73
CA ASP A 202 -9.39 -17.26 8.52
C ASP A 202 -10.11 -18.52 8.05
N GLY A 203 -9.66 -19.14 6.95
CA GLY A 203 -10.28 -20.31 6.36
C GLY A 203 -11.58 -20.03 5.58
N ASP A 204 -11.96 -18.76 5.43
CA ASP A 204 -13.20 -18.33 4.74
C ASP A 204 -12.92 -17.25 3.68
N PHE A 205 -12.79 -15.99 4.08
CA PHE A 205 -12.40 -14.92 3.16
C PHE A 205 -11.01 -15.22 2.58
N ILE A 206 -10.22 -15.95 3.38
CA ILE A 206 -8.80 -16.20 3.20
C ILE A 206 -8.60 -17.68 3.50
N PRO A 207 -8.75 -18.54 2.49
CA PRO A 207 -8.74 -19.97 2.71
C PRO A 207 -7.33 -20.55 2.89
N SER A 208 -6.28 -19.89 2.41
CA SER A 208 -4.89 -20.36 2.48
C SER A 208 -3.88 -19.21 2.41
N ASP A 209 -2.59 -19.55 2.43
CA ASP A 209 -1.49 -18.62 2.19
C ASP A 209 -1.58 -18.01 0.77
N PRO A 210 -1.33 -16.70 0.57
CA PRO A 210 -1.62 -15.97 -0.68
C PRO A 210 -0.92 -16.54 -1.89
N VAL A 211 0.30 -17.03 -1.67
CA VAL A 211 1.13 -17.59 -2.73
C VAL A 211 0.42 -18.75 -3.44
N ASN A 212 -0.53 -19.41 -2.77
CA ASN A 212 -1.31 -20.51 -3.32
C ASN A 212 -2.61 -20.07 -4.01
N LEU A 213 -2.98 -18.78 -3.94
CA LEU A 213 -4.31 -18.30 -4.34
C LEU A 213 -4.31 -17.49 -5.65
N TYR A 214 -3.15 -17.32 -6.28
CA TYR A 214 -3.00 -16.61 -7.56
C TYR A 214 -3.81 -17.23 -8.72
N ALA A 215 -4.31 -18.47 -8.59
CA ALA A 215 -5.23 -19.02 -9.58
C ALA A 215 -6.57 -18.26 -9.63
N ASN A 216 -7.00 -17.63 -8.53
CA ASN A 216 -8.19 -16.78 -8.49
C ASN A 216 -8.01 -15.50 -9.31
N ALA A 217 -6.76 -15.12 -9.57
CA ALA A 217 -6.36 -13.97 -10.38
C ALA A 217 -6.41 -14.19 -11.88
N ALA A 218 -6.54 -15.43 -12.33
CA ALA A 218 -6.01 -15.84 -13.64
C ALA A 218 -6.60 -15.06 -14.82
N ASP A 219 -7.79 -14.50 -14.65
CA ASP A 219 -8.55 -13.76 -15.65
C ASP A 219 -8.70 -12.26 -15.30
N ILE A 220 -7.88 -11.74 -14.38
CA ILE A 220 -7.92 -10.36 -13.88
C ILE A 220 -6.62 -9.64 -14.25
N ASP A 221 -6.71 -8.61 -15.09
CA ASP A 221 -5.54 -7.80 -15.42
C ASP A 221 -4.95 -7.16 -14.16
N TYR A 222 -3.62 -7.11 -14.07
CA TYR A 222 -2.92 -6.72 -12.85
C TYR A 222 -1.74 -5.77 -13.09
N ILE A 223 -1.69 -4.70 -12.31
CA ILE A 223 -0.53 -3.81 -12.17
C ILE A 223 -0.09 -3.84 -10.71
N ALA A 224 1.19 -4.06 -10.46
CA ALA A 224 1.81 -3.78 -9.17
C ALA A 224 3.15 -3.07 -9.38
N GLY A 225 3.58 -2.28 -8.41
CA GLY A 225 4.85 -1.56 -8.50
C GLY A 225 5.20 -0.95 -7.17
N THR A 226 6.38 -0.34 -7.10
CA THR A 226 6.92 0.26 -5.89
C THR A 226 7.51 1.63 -6.19
N ASN A 227 7.77 2.39 -5.13
CA ASN A 227 8.62 3.58 -5.19
C ASN A 227 10.09 3.16 -4.99
N ASP A 228 11.05 3.88 -5.59
CA ASP A 228 12.47 3.49 -5.55
C ASP A 228 13.11 3.59 -4.15
N MET A 229 12.49 4.34 -3.24
CA MET A 229 12.85 4.42 -1.83
C MET A 229 11.63 4.23 -0.91
N ASP A 230 10.73 3.30 -1.25
CA ASP A 230 9.50 3.00 -0.48
C ASP A 230 9.74 2.69 1.02
N GLY A 231 10.91 2.15 1.36
CA GLY A 231 11.30 1.89 2.75
C GLY A 231 11.79 3.13 3.53
N HIS A 232 11.94 4.30 2.89
CA HIS A 232 12.63 5.45 3.51
C HIS A 232 11.92 5.97 4.76
N ILE A 233 10.58 6.09 4.74
CA ILE A 233 9.83 6.53 5.91
C ILE A 233 9.96 5.57 7.11
N PHE A 234 9.95 4.26 6.85
CA PHE A 234 10.10 3.21 7.87
C PHE A 234 11.51 3.25 8.47
N ALA A 235 12.51 3.25 7.58
CA ALA A 235 13.91 3.32 7.96
C ALA A 235 14.23 4.60 8.75
N SER A 236 13.60 5.72 8.43
CA SER A 236 13.79 6.99 9.14
C SER A 236 13.19 6.98 10.56
N VAL A 237 12.11 6.21 10.80
CA VAL A 237 11.55 6.02 12.15
C VAL A 237 12.45 5.12 12.99
N GLU A 238 12.98 4.05 12.40
CA GLU A 238 13.86 3.09 13.07
C GLU A 238 15.28 3.64 13.30
N MET A 239 15.79 4.37 12.31
CA MET A 239 17.10 5.03 12.32
C MET A 239 16.97 6.52 11.94
N PRO A 240 16.64 7.40 12.90
CA PRO A 240 16.53 8.85 12.66
C PRO A 240 17.80 9.52 12.11
N ALA A 241 18.95 8.84 12.18
CA ALA A 241 20.20 9.28 11.57
C ALA A 241 20.11 9.34 10.03
N ILE A 242 19.23 8.56 9.39
CA ILE A 242 19.02 8.57 7.93
C ILE A 242 18.65 9.97 7.45
N SER A 243 17.67 10.60 8.07
CA SER A 243 17.20 11.94 7.69
C SER A 243 18.11 13.08 8.19
N LYS A 244 19.14 12.78 8.99
CA LYS A 244 20.01 13.79 9.62
C LYS A 244 21.43 13.77 9.04
N ASN A 245 21.80 14.80 8.29
CA ASN A 245 23.12 14.89 7.65
C ASN A 245 24.32 14.78 8.61
N LYS A 246 24.18 15.25 9.86
CA LYS A 246 25.27 15.28 10.85
C LYS A 246 25.41 13.99 11.68
N GLN A 247 24.48 13.04 11.56
CA GLN A 247 24.54 11.78 12.29
C GLN A 247 24.98 10.66 11.37
N ALA A 248 25.91 9.85 11.86
CA ALA A 248 26.43 8.69 11.15
C ALA A 248 25.63 7.43 11.50
N ILE A 249 25.56 6.51 10.56
CA ILE A 249 25.13 5.12 10.76
C ILE A 249 26.38 4.26 10.77
N THR A 250 26.46 3.38 11.77
CA THR A 250 27.53 2.39 11.88
C THR A 250 27.12 1.05 11.27
N GLU A 251 28.11 0.21 11.05
CA GLU A 251 27.89 -1.17 10.58
C GLU A 251 27.12 -2.00 11.62
N GLU A 252 27.37 -1.73 12.90
CA GLU A 252 26.65 -2.35 14.01
C GLU A 252 25.17 -1.96 14.03
N ASP A 253 24.85 -0.69 13.76
CA ASP A 253 23.46 -0.23 13.66
C ASP A 253 22.72 -0.96 12.52
N PHE A 254 23.35 -1.06 11.36
CA PHE A 254 22.77 -1.79 10.23
C PHE A 254 22.65 -3.29 10.52
N TYR A 255 23.65 -3.92 11.15
CA TYR A 255 23.58 -5.32 11.53
C TYR A 255 22.45 -5.61 12.53
N LYS A 256 22.20 -4.70 13.49
CA LYS A 256 21.07 -4.81 14.43
C LYS A 256 19.72 -4.78 13.71
N LEU A 257 19.57 -3.88 12.73
CA LEU A 257 18.37 -3.82 11.90
C LEU A 257 18.15 -5.11 11.12
N VAL A 258 19.18 -5.53 10.37
CA VAL A 258 19.16 -6.77 9.59
C VAL A 258 18.78 -7.95 10.49
N SER A 259 19.42 -8.07 11.66
CA SER A 259 19.12 -9.11 12.65
C SER A 259 17.65 -9.11 13.10
N GLY A 260 17.05 -7.92 13.25
CA GLY A 260 15.65 -7.74 13.60
C GLY A 260 14.67 -8.17 12.51
N PHE A 261 15.04 -8.03 11.23
CA PHE A 261 14.24 -8.52 10.10
C PHE A 261 14.44 -10.02 9.85
N THR A 262 15.63 -10.57 10.14
CA THR A 262 15.96 -11.98 9.86
C THR A 262 15.80 -12.90 11.06
N ILE A 263 15.01 -12.52 12.08
CA ILE A 263 14.83 -13.29 13.33
C ILE A 263 14.45 -14.75 13.05
N THR A 264 13.62 -15.00 12.04
CA THR A 264 13.15 -16.34 11.64
C THR A 264 14.26 -17.26 11.12
N LYS A 265 15.39 -16.68 10.67
CA LYS A 265 16.57 -17.41 10.17
C LYS A 265 17.77 -17.33 11.14
N GLY A 266 17.60 -16.64 12.27
CA GLY A 266 18.61 -16.48 13.31
C GLY A 266 19.90 -15.80 12.83
N PRO A 267 21.01 -15.96 13.57
CA PRO A 267 22.29 -15.31 13.26
C PRO A 267 22.85 -15.65 11.88
N ARG A 268 22.56 -16.85 11.35
CA ARG A 268 22.99 -17.25 10.01
C ARG A 268 22.34 -16.38 8.93
N GLY A 269 21.03 -16.14 9.04
CA GLY A 269 20.32 -15.25 8.13
C GLY A 269 20.77 -13.79 8.27
N ALA A 270 21.03 -13.36 9.51
CA ALA A 270 21.51 -12.00 9.78
C ALA A 270 22.87 -11.74 9.13
N ASN A 271 23.85 -12.62 9.36
CA ASN A 271 25.19 -12.52 8.77
C ASN A 271 25.14 -12.54 7.23
N ALA A 272 24.44 -13.52 6.65
CA ALA A 272 24.34 -13.63 5.19
C ALA A 272 23.70 -12.40 4.55
N THR A 273 22.65 -11.85 5.18
CA THR A 273 21.97 -10.66 4.68
C THR A 273 22.87 -9.43 4.81
N PHE A 274 23.53 -9.28 5.96
CA PHE A 274 24.46 -8.20 6.18
C PHE A 274 25.58 -8.20 5.14
N ASP A 275 26.20 -9.35 4.86
CA ASP A 275 27.28 -9.49 3.88
C ASP A 275 26.81 -9.09 2.47
N VAL A 276 25.61 -9.52 2.07
CA VAL A 276 25.05 -9.21 0.74
C VAL A 276 24.78 -7.71 0.58
N TYR A 277 24.18 -7.07 1.59
CA TYR A 277 23.80 -5.66 1.51
C TYR A 277 24.98 -4.70 1.72
N THR A 278 26.02 -5.11 2.44
CA THR A 278 27.23 -4.30 2.69
C THR A 278 28.32 -4.50 1.64
N LYS A 279 28.18 -5.45 0.71
CA LYS A 279 29.13 -5.65 -0.40
C LYS A 279 29.54 -4.36 -1.14
N PRO A 280 28.62 -3.41 -1.45
CA PRO A 280 28.99 -2.14 -2.09
C PRO A 280 29.86 -1.22 -1.21
N TRP A 281 29.87 -1.40 0.12
CA TRP A 281 30.61 -0.54 1.04
C TRP A 281 32.13 -0.66 0.90
N ALA A 282 32.61 -1.77 0.32
CA ALA A 282 34.02 -1.92 -0.02
C ALA A 282 34.48 -0.92 -1.10
N GLN A 283 33.56 -0.45 -1.96
CA GLN A 283 33.84 0.55 -3.00
C GLN A 283 33.54 1.96 -2.52
N ASP A 284 32.44 2.15 -1.78
CA ASP A 284 32.07 3.42 -1.19
C ASP A 284 31.50 3.23 0.23
N SER A 285 32.31 3.59 1.22
CA SER A 285 31.92 3.54 2.63
C SER A 285 31.36 4.87 3.15
N SER A 286 30.96 5.79 2.27
CA SER A 286 30.38 7.08 2.64
C SER A 286 29.10 6.93 3.46
N GLN A 287 28.78 7.93 4.27
CA GLN A 287 27.55 7.94 5.05
C GLN A 287 26.30 7.98 4.17
N GLU A 288 26.37 8.59 2.99
CA GLU A 288 25.27 8.56 2.02
C GLU A 288 25.02 7.13 1.52
N THR A 289 26.07 6.40 1.14
CA THR A 289 25.94 5.00 0.69
C THR A 289 25.44 4.09 1.80
N LYS A 290 25.93 4.24 3.04
CA LYS A 290 25.42 3.47 4.19
C LYS A 290 23.94 3.74 4.43
N LYS A 291 23.51 5.00 4.43
CA LYS A 291 22.09 5.40 4.60
C LYS A 291 21.21 4.88 3.47
N LYS A 292 21.64 4.99 2.21
CA LYS A 292 20.94 4.41 1.06
C LYS A 292 20.83 2.90 1.16
N THR A 293 21.87 2.20 1.63
CA THR A 293 21.79 0.75 1.87
C THR A 293 20.71 0.41 2.87
N VAL A 294 20.56 1.17 3.96
CA VAL A 294 19.47 0.94 4.92
C VAL A 294 18.10 1.11 4.26
N VAL A 295 17.91 2.20 3.52
CA VAL A 295 16.66 2.49 2.80
C VAL A 295 16.35 1.41 1.76
N HIS A 296 17.33 1.00 0.96
CA HIS A 296 17.16 -0.06 -0.04
C HIS A 296 16.87 -1.41 0.62
N PHE A 297 17.50 -1.71 1.76
CA PHE A 297 17.22 -2.94 2.51
C PHE A 297 15.75 -3.01 2.92
N GLU A 298 15.23 -1.96 3.58
CA GLU A 298 13.82 -1.94 3.97
C GLU A 298 12.87 -1.87 2.77
N THR A 299 13.24 -1.16 1.71
CA THR A 299 12.47 -1.14 0.44
C THR A 299 12.36 -2.56 -0.13
N ASP A 300 13.47 -3.31 -0.15
CA ASP A 300 13.50 -4.68 -0.65
C ASP A 300 12.59 -5.59 0.18
N VAL A 301 12.76 -5.64 1.50
CA VAL A 301 12.03 -6.61 2.35
C VAL A 301 10.57 -6.25 2.58
N LEU A 302 10.21 -4.97 2.62
CA LEU A 302 8.83 -4.54 2.89
C LEU A 302 7.97 -4.46 1.62
N PHE A 303 8.56 -4.10 0.47
CA PHE A 303 7.79 -3.73 -0.73
C PHE A 303 8.26 -4.42 -1.99
N LEU A 304 9.52 -4.24 -2.39
CA LEU A 304 9.98 -4.62 -3.73
C LEU A 304 10.02 -6.14 -3.92
N MET A 305 10.65 -6.90 -3.00
CA MET A 305 10.74 -8.37 -3.18
C MET A 305 9.37 -9.05 -3.14
N PRO A 306 8.45 -8.71 -2.19
CA PRO A 306 7.08 -9.20 -2.26
C PRO A 306 6.35 -8.85 -3.56
N THR A 307 6.56 -7.64 -4.08
CA THR A 307 5.93 -7.18 -5.33
C THR A 307 6.46 -7.92 -6.56
N GLU A 308 7.78 -8.10 -6.66
CA GLU A 308 8.40 -8.88 -7.74
C GLU A 308 7.89 -10.34 -7.75
N ILE A 309 7.80 -10.96 -6.58
CA ILE A 309 7.21 -12.31 -6.44
C ILE A 309 5.73 -12.29 -6.85
N ALA A 310 4.96 -11.28 -6.43
CA ALA A 310 3.54 -11.19 -6.78
C ALA A 310 3.30 -11.05 -8.28
N VAL A 311 4.08 -10.19 -8.96
CA VAL A 311 4.00 -9.99 -10.41
C VAL A 311 4.37 -11.27 -11.15
N ALA A 312 5.43 -11.96 -10.72
CA ALA A 312 5.85 -13.24 -11.29
C ALA A 312 4.81 -14.35 -11.09
N GLN A 313 4.23 -14.46 -9.89
CA GLN A 313 3.17 -15.42 -9.58
C GLN A 313 1.90 -15.14 -10.39
N HIS A 314 1.49 -13.88 -10.49
CA HIS A 314 0.37 -13.47 -11.33
C HIS A 314 0.60 -13.88 -12.78
N LYS A 315 1.77 -13.53 -13.35
CA LYS A 315 2.12 -13.87 -14.73
C LYS A 315 2.13 -15.38 -14.98
N THR A 316 2.55 -16.18 -14.00
CA THR A 316 2.59 -17.65 -14.11
C THR A 316 1.19 -18.27 -14.08
N LYS A 317 0.22 -17.64 -13.40
CA LYS A 317 -1.15 -18.15 -13.26
C LYS A 317 -2.14 -17.51 -14.22
N ALA A 318 -1.79 -16.39 -14.84
CA ALA A 318 -2.61 -15.69 -15.82
C ALA A 318 -2.96 -16.59 -17.02
N LYS A 319 -4.25 -16.61 -17.38
CA LYS A 319 -4.76 -17.27 -18.60
C LYS A 319 -4.89 -16.26 -19.72
N SER A 320 -5.86 -15.34 -19.59
CA SER A 320 -6.08 -14.22 -20.52
C SER A 320 -5.63 -12.88 -19.96
N ALA A 321 -5.37 -12.80 -18.65
CA ALA A 321 -4.98 -11.58 -17.98
C ALA A 321 -3.59 -11.08 -18.40
N LYS A 322 -3.44 -9.77 -18.48
CA LYS A 322 -2.18 -9.06 -18.67
C LYS A 322 -1.59 -8.70 -17.31
N THR A 323 -0.26 -8.72 -17.24
CA THR A 323 0.49 -8.31 -16.05
C THR A 323 1.39 -7.15 -16.43
N TYR A 324 1.46 -6.11 -15.59
CA TYR A 324 2.39 -5.01 -15.74
C TYR A 324 3.07 -4.71 -14.40
N THR A 325 4.29 -4.19 -14.46
CA THR A 325 5.00 -3.69 -13.27
C THR A 325 5.69 -2.37 -13.54
N TYR A 326 5.82 -1.55 -12.50
CA TYR A 326 6.47 -0.24 -12.55
C TYR A 326 7.36 0.04 -11.35
N LEU A 327 8.29 0.97 -11.54
CA LEU A 327 9.07 1.61 -10.49
C LEU A 327 8.85 3.11 -10.56
N PHE A 328 8.22 3.70 -9.55
CA PHE A 328 8.09 5.15 -9.45
C PHE A 328 9.38 5.72 -8.85
N SER A 329 10.03 6.63 -9.58
CA SER A 329 11.37 7.16 -9.25
C SER A 329 11.46 8.68 -9.36
N HIS A 330 10.31 9.37 -9.28
CA HIS A 330 10.31 10.83 -9.27
C HIS A 330 10.64 11.33 -7.85
N PRO A 331 11.78 12.02 -7.65
CA PRO A 331 12.29 12.29 -6.31
C PRO A 331 11.32 13.10 -5.44
N SER A 332 11.32 12.79 -4.15
CA SER A 332 10.52 13.48 -3.15
C SER A 332 10.84 14.98 -3.12
N ARG A 333 9.80 15.76 -2.82
CA ARG A 333 9.92 17.23 -2.66
C ARG A 333 9.89 17.66 -1.19
N MET A 334 9.94 16.73 -0.27
CA MET A 334 9.94 17.02 1.17
C MET A 334 11.20 17.81 1.54
N PRO A 335 11.06 19.06 2.03
CA PRO A 335 12.19 19.98 2.18
C PRO A 335 13.19 19.56 3.27
N PHE A 336 12.78 18.68 4.17
CA PHE A 336 13.60 18.17 5.27
C PHE A 336 14.32 16.87 4.94
N TYR A 337 14.02 16.25 3.80
CA TYR A 337 14.70 15.03 3.37
C TYR A 337 16.08 15.36 2.79
N PRO A 338 17.07 14.48 2.99
CA PRO A 338 18.35 14.60 2.29
C PRO A 338 18.16 14.65 0.77
N SER A 339 19.04 15.37 0.07
CA SER A 339 18.94 15.57 -1.39
C SER A 339 19.07 14.29 -2.23
N TRP A 340 19.54 13.21 -1.62
CA TRP A 340 19.73 11.91 -2.26
C TRP A 340 18.49 11.02 -2.20
N VAL A 341 17.44 11.42 -1.46
CA VAL A 341 16.19 10.66 -1.33
C VAL A 341 15.44 10.68 -2.66
N GLY A 342 15.09 9.48 -3.14
CA GLY A 342 14.24 9.23 -4.30
C GLY A 342 12.77 9.46 -3.98
N ALA A 343 11.89 8.66 -4.57
CA ALA A 343 10.48 8.61 -4.21
C ALA A 343 10.28 7.82 -2.91
N ASP A 344 9.77 8.48 -1.89
CA ASP A 344 9.43 7.84 -0.60
C ASP A 344 8.07 7.14 -0.68
N HIS A 345 7.71 6.39 0.36
CA HIS A 345 6.39 5.79 0.49
C HIS A 345 5.28 6.82 0.33
N ALA A 346 4.24 6.45 -0.43
CA ALA A 346 3.08 7.29 -0.75
C ALA A 346 3.34 8.59 -1.54
N ASP A 347 4.57 8.86 -2.01
CA ASP A 347 4.86 10.04 -2.84
C ASP A 347 4.14 9.99 -4.20
N ASP A 348 3.88 8.79 -4.72
CA ASP A 348 3.18 8.50 -5.97
C ASP A 348 1.70 8.93 -5.94
N LEU A 349 1.04 8.86 -4.77
CA LEU A 349 -0.39 9.18 -4.60
C LEU A 349 -0.74 10.57 -5.13
N GLN A 350 0.08 11.58 -4.86
CA GLN A 350 -0.24 12.95 -5.29
C GLN A 350 -0.27 13.08 -6.83
N TYR A 351 0.51 12.25 -7.52
CA TYR A 351 0.58 12.24 -8.98
C TYR A 351 -0.59 11.46 -9.59
N VAL A 352 -0.93 10.31 -9.01
CA VAL A 352 -2.12 9.53 -9.40
C VAL A 352 -3.39 10.35 -9.20
N PHE A 353 -3.52 11.08 -8.08
CA PHE A 353 -4.70 11.89 -7.75
C PHE A 353 -4.71 13.30 -8.35
N GLY A 354 -3.79 13.60 -9.28
CA GLY A 354 -3.84 14.88 -10.00
C GLY A 354 -3.58 16.11 -9.16
N LYS A 355 -2.93 16.00 -7.99
CA LYS A 355 -2.64 17.16 -7.11
C LYS A 355 -1.81 18.25 -7.77
N PRO A 356 -0.87 17.92 -8.68
CA PRO A 356 -0.19 18.92 -9.51
C PRO A 356 -1.11 19.79 -10.39
N PHE A 357 -2.34 19.34 -10.65
CA PHE A 357 -3.36 20.08 -11.39
C PHE A 357 -4.36 20.77 -10.46
N ALA A 358 -4.83 20.07 -9.43
CA ALA A 358 -5.81 20.62 -8.48
C ALA A 358 -5.26 21.78 -7.62
N THR A 359 -3.97 21.74 -7.26
CA THR A 359 -3.29 22.76 -6.43
C THR A 359 -2.01 23.25 -7.09
N PRO A 360 -2.09 23.90 -8.26
CA PRO A 360 -0.94 24.08 -9.15
C PRO A 360 0.18 24.94 -8.57
N LEU A 361 -0.11 25.84 -7.61
CA LEU A 361 0.86 26.73 -6.97
C LEU A 361 1.95 25.96 -6.19
N GLY A 362 1.65 24.75 -5.70
CA GLY A 362 2.63 23.90 -5.01
C GLY A 362 3.54 23.11 -5.96
N TYR A 363 3.24 23.09 -7.26
CA TYR A 363 3.79 22.12 -8.21
C TYR A 363 4.47 22.73 -9.43
N ARG A 364 5.59 22.12 -9.83
CA ARG A 364 6.37 22.50 -11.02
C ARG A 364 5.81 21.81 -12.26
N SER A 365 6.26 22.23 -13.44
CA SER A 365 5.86 21.62 -14.72
C SER A 365 6.18 20.12 -14.77
N GLN A 366 7.37 19.72 -14.30
CA GLN A 366 7.76 18.31 -14.22
C GLN A 366 6.79 17.46 -13.40
N ASP A 367 6.18 18.01 -12.35
CA ASP A 367 5.27 17.28 -11.49
C ASP A 367 3.93 17.05 -12.20
N ARG A 368 3.49 18.04 -12.99
CA ARG A 368 2.34 17.89 -13.91
C ARG A 368 2.62 16.90 -15.02
N THR A 369 3.84 16.82 -15.53
CA THR A 369 4.23 15.80 -16.52
C THR A 369 4.06 14.39 -15.96
N VAL A 370 4.59 14.15 -14.76
CA VAL A 370 4.48 12.84 -14.08
C VAL A 370 3.02 12.52 -13.77
N SER A 371 2.27 13.45 -13.19
CA SER A 371 0.85 13.26 -12.87
C SER A 371 0.01 12.99 -14.12
N LYS A 372 0.26 13.70 -15.23
CA LYS A 372 -0.42 13.43 -16.50
C LYS A 372 -0.15 12.01 -16.99
N ALA A 373 1.11 11.56 -16.93
CA ALA A 373 1.49 10.22 -17.36
C ALA A 373 0.82 9.14 -16.50
N MET A 374 0.87 9.26 -15.17
CA MET A 374 0.25 8.28 -14.27
C MET A 374 -1.27 8.24 -14.45
N ILE A 375 -1.96 9.39 -14.49
CA ILE A 375 -3.41 9.41 -14.75
C ILE A 375 -3.73 8.75 -16.10
N ALA A 376 -2.95 9.02 -17.15
CA ALA A 376 -3.15 8.40 -18.46
C ALA A 376 -3.04 6.86 -18.39
N TYR A 377 -1.95 6.32 -17.83
CA TYR A 377 -1.76 4.87 -17.72
C TYR A 377 -2.84 4.19 -16.87
N TRP A 378 -3.15 4.75 -15.69
CA TRP A 378 -4.13 4.14 -14.77
C TRP A 378 -5.53 4.13 -15.38
N THR A 379 -5.93 5.21 -16.05
CA THR A 379 -7.30 5.33 -16.60
C THR A 379 -7.46 4.61 -17.94
N ASN A 380 -6.39 4.47 -18.73
CA ASN A 380 -6.37 3.57 -19.89
C ASN A 380 -6.48 2.11 -19.44
N PHE A 381 -5.67 1.71 -18.46
CA PHE A 381 -5.72 0.37 -17.89
C PHE A 381 -7.09 0.05 -17.33
N ALA A 382 -7.71 0.97 -16.57
CA ALA A 382 -9.04 0.78 -16.01
C ALA A 382 -10.14 0.61 -17.08
N ARG A 383 -9.89 1.05 -18.32
CA ARG A 383 -10.84 0.92 -19.42
C ARG A 383 -10.65 -0.38 -20.20
N THR A 384 -9.40 -0.77 -20.47
CA THR A 384 -9.08 -1.79 -21.47
C THR A 384 -8.19 -2.94 -20.98
N GLY A 385 -7.72 -2.89 -19.74
CA GLY A 385 -6.65 -3.76 -19.24
C GLY A 385 -5.28 -3.46 -19.83
N ASP A 386 -5.15 -2.43 -20.68
CA ASP A 386 -3.89 -2.02 -21.31
C ASP A 386 -3.55 -0.57 -20.96
N PRO A 387 -2.43 -0.29 -20.26
CA PRO A 387 -2.03 1.07 -19.91
C PRO A 387 -1.84 1.99 -21.12
N ASN A 388 -1.63 1.42 -22.32
CA ASN A 388 -1.34 2.17 -23.54
C ASN A 388 -2.58 2.50 -24.37
N MET A 389 -3.70 1.81 -24.12
CA MET A 389 -4.91 1.93 -24.95
C MET A 389 -6.08 2.43 -24.12
N GLY A 390 -6.64 3.58 -24.50
CA GLY A 390 -7.79 4.16 -23.83
C GLY A 390 -8.06 5.59 -24.27
N HIS A 391 -8.54 6.41 -23.33
CA HIS A 391 -8.84 7.81 -23.62
C HIS A 391 -7.58 8.65 -23.85
N SER A 392 -6.50 8.37 -23.12
CA SER A 392 -5.34 9.24 -23.05
C SER A 392 -4.17 8.69 -23.86
N ALA A 393 -3.45 9.59 -24.55
CA ALA A 393 -2.13 9.25 -25.09
C ALA A 393 -1.11 9.09 -23.96
N VAL A 394 -0.20 8.12 -24.12
CA VAL A 394 0.87 7.83 -23.18
C VAL A 394 2.23 8.32 -23.70
N PRO A 395 3.14 8.75 -22.81
CA PRO A 395 4.43 9.29 -23.22
C PRO A 395 5.43 8.21 -23.66
N THR A 396 5.31 7.00 -23.13
CA THR A 396 6.14 5.83 -23.46
C THR A 396 5.23 4.62 -23.57
N HIS A 397 5.59 3.65 -24.40
CA HIS A 397 4.87 2.38 -24.44
C HIS A 397 5.26 1.51 -23.24
N TRP A 398 4.27 1.11 -22.43
CA TRP A 398 4.42 0.21 -21.30
C TRP A 398 4.19 -1.23 -21.76
N TYR A 399 5.28 -1.98 -21.98
CA TYR A 399 5.16 -3.38 -22.39
C TYR A 399 4.69 -4.28 -21.23
N PRO A 400 3.82 -5.28 -21.49
CA PRO A 400 3.44 -6.28 -20.51
C PRO A 400 4.66 -6.99 -19.90
N TYR A 401 4.58 -7.33 -18.63
CA TYR A 401 5.62 -8.06 -17.91
C TYR A 401 5.80 -9.48 -18.46
N THR A 402 7.06 -9.90 -18.54
CA THR A 402 7.48 -11.27 -18.90
C THR A 402 8.46 -11.80 -17.86
N LEU A 403 8.40 -13.11 -17.59
CA LEU A 403 9.30 -13.76 -16.64
C LEU A 403 10.75 -13.72 -17.13
N GLU A 404 10.94 -13.80 -18.46
CA GLU A 404 12.24 -13.87 -19.11
C GLU A 404 13.02 -12.55 -18.97
N SER A 405 12.36 -11.42 -19.22
CA SER A 405 13.03 -10.12 -19.19
C SER A 405 12.89 -9.38 -17.86
N GLY A 406 11.91 -9.75 -17.02
CA GLY A 406 11.62 -9.03 -15.78
C GLY A 406 11.43 -7.52 -16.03
N ASN A 407 10.74 -7.18 -17.12
CA ASN A 407 10.64 -5.82 -17.62
C ASN A 407 9.67 -4.98 -16.78
N TYR A 408 10.04 -3.74 -16.51
CA TYR A 408 9.25 -2.78 -15.75
C TYR A 408 9.31 -1.38 -16.37
N LEU A 409 8.26 -0.59 -16.17
CA LEU A 409 8.26 0.82 -16.56
C LEU A 409 8.79 1.67 -15.41
N GLU A 410 9.88 2.38 -15.62
CA GLU A 410 10.32 3.42 -14.69
C GLU A 410 9.54 4.72 -14.95
N ILE A 411 8.80 5.18 -13.93
CA ILE A 411 7.96 6.37 -14.02
C ILE A 411 8.64 7.53 -13.29
N ASN A 412 9.04 8.54 -14.06
CA ASN A 412 9.52 9.83 -13.55
C ASN A 412 9.32 10.94 -14.58
N LYS A 413 9.88 12.14 -14.33
CA LYS A 413 9.73 13.29 -15.24
C LYS A 413 10.30 13.10 -16.66
N LYS A 414 11.16 12.11 -16.89
CA LYS A 414 11.75 11.77 -18.19
C LYS A 414 11.16 10.44 -18.67
N MET A 415 10.04 10.53 -19.37
CA MET A 415 9.40 9.39 -20.02
C MET A 415 9.78 9.38 -21.51
N ASP A 416 10.59 8.40 -21.92
CA ASP A 416 11.02 8.19 -23.30
C ASP A 416 11.24 6.69 -23.59
N GLY A 417 11.87 6.34 -24.72
CA GLY A 417 12.12 4.96 -25.11
C GLY A 417 13.03 4.17 -24.16
N SER A 418 13.76 4.83 -23.26
CA SER A 418 14.62 4.20 -22.25
C SER A 418 13.93 3.95 -20.90
N SER A 419 12.69 4.39 -20.74
CA SER A 419 11.95 4.21 -19.49
C SER A 419 11.53 2.76 -19.22
N MET A 420 11.45 1.92 -20.25
CA MET A 420 11.27 0.48 -20.07
C MET A 420 12.61 -0.17 -19.74
N LYS A 421 12.74 -0.66 -18.52
CA LYS A 421 13.94 -1.28 -17.98
C LYS A 421 13.69 -2.75 -17.66
N GLN A 422 14.74 -3.46 -17.26
CA GLN A 422 14.73 -4.90 -17.03
C GLN A 422 15.53 -5.26 -15.78
N HIS A 423 15.21 -6.40 -15.19
CA HIS A 423 15.99 -7.02 -14.10
C HIS A 423 16.22 -6.11 -12.87
N LEU A 424 15.16 -5.44 -12.40
CA LEU A 424 15.23 -4.57 -11.23
C LEU A 424 15.76 -5.34 -10.01
N ARG A 425 16.98 -5.01 -9.57
CA ARG A 425 17.61 -5.59 -8.36
C ARG A 425 17.56 -7.12 -8.32
N ASN A 426 17.64 -7.78 -9.48
CA ASN A 426 17.44 -9.23 -9.62
C ASN A 426 18.41 -10.07 -8.77
N ASN A 427 19.60 -9.57 -8.47
CA ASN A 427 20.55 -10.22 -7.57
C ASN A 427 20.04 -10.31 -6.12
N TYR A 428 19.25 -9.33 -5.66
CA TYR A 428 18.60 -9.36 -4.35
C TYR A 428 17.35 -10.25 -4.38
N LEU A 429 16.60 -10.26 -5.49
CA LEU A 429 15.48 -11.17 -5.69
C LEU A 429 15.92 -12.64 -5.65
N GLN A 430 17.07 -12.98 -6.21
CA GLN A 430 17.63 -14.33 -6.13
C GLN A 430 18.17 -14.70 -4.74
N TYR A 431 18.54 -13.70 -3.94
CA TYR A 431 19.07 -13.92 -2.60
C TYR A 431 17.96 -14.28 -1.60
N TRP A 432 16.85 -13.54 -1.65
CA TRP A 432 15.67 -13.73 -0.81
C TRP A 432 14.88 -14.97 -1.22
#